data_AF-A0A382F979-F1
#
_entry.id   AF-A0A382F979-F1
#
_cell.length_a   1.000
_cell.length_b   1.000
_cell.length_c   1.000
_cell.angle_alpha   90.00
_cell.angle_beta   90.00
_cell.angle_gamma   90.00
#
_symmetry.space_group_name_H-M   'P 1'
#
loop_
_entity.id
_entity.type
_entity.pdbx_description
1 polymer ?
#
loop_
_entity_poly.entity_id
_entity_poly.type
_entity_poly.pdbx_seq_one_letter_code
_entity_poly.pdbx_strand_id
1 'polypeptide(L)' 'MSDSVARQVYALSLIPRYPRAVSTTFIKQELNEVGFYAPIRTVQRDLESISLRWPMICDDSKKPFQWSWQPDARGTMFP' A
#
# COMPACT_ATOMS: atom_id res chain seq x y z
N MET A 1 4.36 16.62 9.95
CA MET A 1 3.35 15.57 10.24
C MET A 1 2.37 15.36 9.08
N SER A 2 2.21 16.32 8.16
CA SER A 2 1.39 16.23 6.93
C SER A 2 1.82 15.13 5.96
N ASP A 3 3.13 14.96 5.76
CA ASP A 3 3.64 14.15 4.64
C ASP A 3 3.43 12.65 4.86
N SER A 4 3.32 12.19 6.10
CA SER A 4 3.11 10.77 6.40
C SER A 4 1.69 10.31 6.06
N VAL A 5 0.69 11.14 6.31
CA VAL A 5 -0.71 10.81 5.98
C VAL A 5 -0.91 10.89 4.46
N ALA A 6 -0.39 11.93 3.82
CA ALA A 6 -0.43 12.05 2.36
C ALA A 6 0.26 10.86 1.66
N ARG A 7 1.45 10.45 2.14
CA ARG A 7 2.14 9.24 1.68
C ARG A 7 1.27 7.99 1.83
N GLN A 8 0.64 7.80 2.99
CA GLN A 8 -0.19 6.62 3.25
C GLN A 8 -1.44 6.59 2.37
N VAL A 9 -2.09 7.73 2.17
CA VAL A 9 -3.25 7.86 1.27
C VAL A 9 -2.86 7.56 -0.17
N TYR A 10 -1.75 8.12 -0.65
CA TYR A 10 -1.24 7.82 -2.00
C TYR A 10 -0.84 6.34 -2.13
N ALA A 11 -0.18 5.77 -1.13
CA ALA A 11 0.15 4.34 -1.14
C ALA A 11 -1.10 3.47 -1.29
N LEU A 12 -2.20 3.82 -0.63
CA LEU A 12 -3.47 3.10 -0.72
C LEU A 12 -4.14 3.20 -2.10
N SER A 13 -3.99 4.34 -2.80
CA SER A 13 -4.56 4.50 -4.14
C SER A 13 -3.88 3.62 -5.20
N LEU A 14 -2.63 3.19 -4.94
CA LEU A 14 -1.88 2.28 -5.81
C LEU A 14 -2.30 0.81 -5.66
N ILE A 15 -2.99 0.45 -4.58
CA ILE A 15 -3.26 -0.94 -4.25
C ILE A 15 -4.47 -1.43 -5.05
N PRO A 16 -4.31 -2.46 -5.90
CA PRO A 16 -5.42 -2.99 -6.67
C PRO A 16 -6.25 -3.97 -5.83
N ARG A 17 -7.36 -4.39 -6.39
CA ARG A 17 -8.21 -5.41 -5.78
C ARG A 17 -7.76 -6.82 -6.17
N TYR A 18 -7.77 -7.74 -5.21
CA TYR A 18 -7.54 -9.17 -5.44
C TYR A 18 -8.43 -9.69 -6.59
N PRO A 19 -7.92 -10.52 -7.52
CA PRO A 19 -6.64 -11.24 -7.48
C PRO A 19 -5.41 -10.46 -7.96
N ARG A 20 -5.57 -9.19 -8.36
CA ARG A 20 -4.42 -8.34 -8.68
C ARG A 20 -3.73 -7.89 -7.41
N ALA A 21 -2.41 -7.75 -7.46
CA ALA A 21 -1.61 -7.25 -6.37
C ALA A 21 -0.44 -6.39 -6.90
N VAL A 22 0.12 -5.57 -6.03
CA VAL A 22 1.32 -4.77 -6.29
C VAL A 22 2.38 -5.02 -5.24
N SER A 23 3.65 -4.97 -5.64
CA SER A 23 4.77 -5.21 -4.72
C SER A 23 5.05 -3.99 -3.84
N THR A 24 5.57 -4.21 -2.63
CA THR A 24 6.08 -3.10 -1.78
C THR A 24 7.14 -2.27 -2.53
N THR A 25 7.97 -2.90 -3.36
CA THR A 25 8.99 -2.21 -4.16
C THR A 25 8.38 -1.27 -5.19
N PHE A 26 7.29 -1.68 -5.84
CA PHE A 26 6.53 -0.83 -6.75
C PHE A 26 5.92 0.36 -6.01
N ILE A 27 5.22 0.12 -4.90
CA ILE A 27 4.63 1.19 -4.07
C ILE A 27 5.70 2.22 -3.64
N LYS A 28 6.88 1.75 -3.20
CA LYS A 28 7.99 2.64 -2.83
C LYS A 28 8.47 3.49 -4.02
N GLN A 29 8.59 2.89 -5.20
CA GLN A 29 9.03 3.61 -6.39
C GLN A 29 8.05 4.73 -6.74
N GLU A 30 6.76 4.42 -6.83
CA GLU A 30 5.70 5.40 -7.11
C GLU A 30 5.68 6.53 -6.08
N LEU A 31 5.84 6.21 -4.79
CA LEU A 31 5.94 7.21 -3.73
C LEU A 31 7.13 8.16 -3.93
N ASN A 32 8.30 7.62 -4.30
CA ASN A 32 9.47 8.44 -4.57
C ASN A 32 9.29 9.32 -5.81
N GLU A 33 8.61 8.84 -6.85
CA GLU A 33 8.35 9.59 -8.09
C GLU A 33 7.48 10.83 -7.83
N VAL A 34 6.55 10.76 -6.88
CA VAL A 34 5.73 11.91 -6.45
C VAL A 34 6.31 12.70 -5.27
N GLY A 35 7.56 12.43 -4.88
CA GLY A 35 8.30 13.19 -3.86
C GLY A 35 8.12 12.72 -2.41
N PHE A 36 7.41 11.61 -2.16
CA PHE A 36 7.30 10.99 -0.84
C PHE A 36 8.48 10.04 -0.55
N TYR A 37 9.67 10.61 -0.34
CA TYR A 37 10.87 9.83 -0.05
C TYR A 37 10.75 9.07 1.29
N ALA A 38 10.79 7.74 1.21
CA ALA A 38 10.79 6.88 2.39
C ALA A 38 11.65 5.63 2.16
N PRO A 39 12.37 5.15 3.20
CA PRO A 39 13.04 3.85 3.12
C PRO A 39 11.99 2.73 3.03
N ILE A 40 12.38 1.61 2.41
CA ILE A 40 11.46 0.47 2.19
C ILE A 40 10.82 -0.02 3.50
N ARG A 41 11.57 -0.01 4.61
CA ARG A 41 11.08 -0.40 5.94
C ARG A 41 9.95 0.50 6.44
N THR A 42 9.98 1.79 6.12
CA THR A 42 8.89 2.71 6.47
C THR A 42 7.64 2.41 5.65
N VAL A 43 7.78 2.16 4.35
CA VAL A 43 6.66 1.77 3.47
C VAL A 43 6.03 0.46 3.93
N GLN A 44 6.84 -0.56 4.26
CA GLN A 44 6.35 -1.82 4.82
C GLN A 44 5.57 -1.60 6.12
N ARG A 45 6.14 -0.87 7.07
CA ARG A 45 5.49 -0.59 8.36
C ARG A 45 4.19 0.20 8.21
N ASP A 46 4.15 1.15 7.27
CA ASP A 46 2.93 1.91 6.94
C ASP A 46 1.84 0.96 6.44
N LEU A 47 2.15 0.12 5.45
CA LEU A 47 1.21 -0.84 4.86
C LEU A 47 0.74 -1.88 5.90
N GLU A 48 1.66 -2.42 6.71
CA GLU A 48 1.33 -3.32 7.83
C GLU A 48 0.41 -2.65 8.85
N SER A 49 0.67 -1.38 9.21
CA SER A 49 -0.20 -0.65 10.14
C SER A 49 -1.59 -0.40 9.57
N ILE A 50 -1.68 -0.15 8.26
CA ILE A 50 -2.96 0.07 7.57
C ILE A 50 -3.74 -1.24 7.46
N SER A 51 -3.09 -2.36 7.11
CA SER A 51 -3.76 -3.66 6.97
C SER A 51 -4.36 -4.19 8.28
N LEU A 52 -3.91 -3.69 9.44
CA LEU A 52 -4.56 -3.99 10.72
C LEU A 52 -5.96 -3.38 10.88
N ARG A 53 -6.28 -2.33 10.13
CA ARG A 53 -7.56 -1.59 10.24
C ARG A 53 -8.41 -1.62 8.97
N TRP A 54 -7.81 -2.01 7.85
CA TRP A 54 -8.43 -1.99 6.53
C TRP A 54 -8.41 -3.38 5.90
N PRO A 55 -9.39 -3.74 5.05
CA PRO A 55 -9.51 -5.07 4.46
C PRO A 55 -8.48 -5.28 3.33
N MET A 56 -7.21 -5.34 3.71
CA MET A 56 -6.06 -5.59 2.84
C MET A 56 -5.55 -7.01 3.02
N ILE A 57 -4.93 -7.53 1.97
CA ILE A 57 -4.20 -8.79 1.92
C ILE A 57 -2.73 -8.45 1.70
N CYS A 58 -1.87 -8.97 2.57
CA CYS A 58 -0.44 -9.05 2.34
C CYS A 58 -0.10 -10.51 2.02
N ASP A 59 0.38 -10.79 0.82
CA ASP A 59 1.02 -12.07 0.49
C ASP A 59 2.51 -11.94 0.78
N ASP A 60 2.92 -12.53 1.90
CA ASP A 60 4.30 -12.58 2.40
C ASP A 60 4.99 -13.91 2.07
N SER A 61 4.35 -14.80 1.32
CA SER A 61 4.88 -16.12 0.95
C SER A 61 6.15 -16.01 0.09
N LYS A 62 6.30 -14.89 -0.63
CA LYS A 62 7.46 -14.58 -1.48
C LYS A 62 7.83 -13.11 -1.37
N LYS A 63 9.12 -12.82 -1.56
CA LYS A 63 9.61 -11.44 -1.71
C LYS A 63 9.65 -11.04 -3.19
N PRO A 64 9.31 -9.78 -3.53
CA PRO A 64 8.79 -8.74 -2.62
C PRO A 64 7.34 -9.05 -2.21
N PHE A 65 6.97 -8.67 -0.98
CA PHE A 65 5.60 -8.82 -0.46
C PHE A 65 4.62 -8.14 -1.40
N GLN A 66 3.47 -8.78 -1.61
CA GLN A 66 2.42 -8.32 -2.51
C GLN A 66 1.21 -7.83 -1.71
N TRP A 67 0.63 -6.72 -2.16
CA TRP A 67 -0.48 -6.05 -1.50
C TRP A 67 -1.68 -5.96 -2.41
N SER A 68 -2.85 -6.27 -1.86
CA SER A 68 -4.13 -6.10 -2.55
C SER A 68 -5.24 -5.78 -1.56
N TRP A 69 -6.35 -5.20 -2.04
CA TRP A 69 -7.60 -5.18 -1.29
C TRP A 69 -8.26 -6.56 -1.32
N GLN A 70 -8.96 -6.93 -0.26
CA GLN A 70 -9.78 -8.15 -0.24
C GLN A 70 -10.83 -8.14 -1.38
N PRO A 71 -11.23 -9.32 -1.91
CA PRO A 71 -12.19 -9.42 -3.02
C PRO A 71 -13.54 -8.75 -2.75
N ASP A 72 -13.94 -8.67 -1.48
CA ASP A 72 -15.22 -8.16 -0.96
C ASP A 72 -15.09 -6.83 -0.21
N ALA A 73 -13.86 -6.30 -0.02
CA ALA A 73 -13.60 -4.97 0.54
C ALA A 73 -14.50 -3.90 -0.12
N ARG A 74 -15.54 -3.39 0.54
CA ARG A 74 -16.42 -2.39 -0.10
C ARG A 74 -15.56 -1.23 -0.58
N GLY A 75 -15.57 -1.01 -1.90
CA GLY A 75 -14.55 -0.21 -2.58
C GLY A 75 -14.38 1.13 -1.88
N THR A 76 -13.15 1.46 -1.52
CA THR A 76 -12.68 2.85 -1.50
C THR A 76 -12.76 3.38 -2.94
N MET A 77 -13.99 3.59 -3.40
CA MET A 77 -14.26 4.52 -4.48
C MET A 77 -13.94 5.88 -3.91
N PHE A 78 -12.66 6.28 -3.98
CA PHE A 78 -12.36 7.69 -3.90
C PHE A 78 -12.93 8.32 -5.19
N PRO A 79 -13.75 9.38 -5.07
CA PRO A 79 -14.33 10.08 -6.21
C PRO A 79 -13.27 10.67 -7.14
#